data_AF-A0A183EFN3-F1
#
_entry.id   AF-A0A183EFN3-F1
#
_cell.length_a   1.000
_cell.length_b   1.000
_cell.length_c   1.000
_cell.angle_alpha   90.00
_cell.angle_beta   90.00
_cell.angle_gamma   90.00
#
_symmetry.space_group_name_H-M   'P 1'
#
loop_
_entity.id
_entity.type
_entity.pdbx_description
1 polymer ?
#
loop_
_entity_poly.entity_id
_entity_poly.type
_entity_poly.pdbx_seq_one_letter_code
_entity_poly.pdbx_strand_id
1 'polypeptide(L)'
;MVVESSNDALSDKSSGANENSLRKKVGMLVRVTRRMINYCARVWLSSRKTDAFFFQELKLSFQKELENEQLPEFSRILMRLNVSVLSPRIHNVIIPRSTYKVLPNDTVEMRMRGGSVQLQGFYRAVYRTIREGELAANLSSFAINLKFKISTTFAGKLLLENVVCDAEVRVVDVQLVPKLHDLVDEGLRTAFDEHTSVSHIINRAFCICAIFLQYKDIMEHLLIDTTISYGISLMEDYFDFPLVGTPTISKMNTTSLHPLVVCSLSSDFHDVPYLQKLPEDKSKMVYIYITEFVLNSFLKKLDTFGNTALLLSAVPEFDGLLQLNCSENLECMGDFLQDAEPYQFDSGTMLLKMRSPAVATLRDGFMLLDLNLKVTVSYVQDGVDVNVLEFDWLLTVRINNAFLNEHLVSKVLFF
;
A
#
# COMPACT_ATOMS: atom_id res chain seq x y z
N MET A 1 -18.66 14.86 -58.34
CA MET A 1 -19.31 13.54 -58.30
C MET A 1 -18.26 12.50 -57.99
N VAL A 2 -18.29 12.00 -56.76
CA VAL A 2 -18.24 10.58 -56.36
C VAL A 2 -17.92 9.59 -57.50
N VAL A 3 -16.73 8.96 -57.51
CA VAL A 3 -16.43 7.54 -57.08
C VAL A 3 -16.28 6.65 -58.33
N GLU A 4 -15.39 5.66 -58.50
CA GLU A 4 -14.81 4.61 -57.64
C GLU A 4 -13.53 4.05 -58.34
N SER A 5 -12.44 3.78 -57.59
CA SER A 5 -11.87 2.44 -57.29
C SER A 5 -11.07 1.76 -58.44
N SER A 6 -10.00 1.01 -58.24
CA SER A 6 -9.63 0.10 -57.14
C SER A 6 -8.16 -0.38 -57.28
N ASN A 7 -7.56 -0.73 -56.13
CA ASN A 7 -6.61 -1.83 -55.85
C ASN A 7 -5.23 -1.87 -56.56
N ASP A 8 -4.10 -2.29 -55.97
CA ASP A 8 -3.83 -3.14 -54.80
C ASP A 8 -2.34 -3.07 -54.33
N ALA A 9 -2.12 -3.37 -53.04
CA ALA A 9 -0.97 -4.04 -52.39
C ALA A 9 0.47 -3.43 -52.38
N LEU A 10 1.00 -3.11 -51.18
CA LEU A 10 1.92 -4.00 -50.42
C LEU A 10 2.40 -3.43 -49.06
N SER A 11 2.13 -4.22 -48.01
CA SER A 11 2.87 -4.54 -46.76
C SER A 11 3.66 -3.49 -45.94
N ASP A 12 3.31 -3.50 -44.65
CA ASP A 12 4.19 -3.59 -43.46
C ASP A 12 5.34 -2.59 -43.25
N LYS A 13 5.11 -1.69 -42.28
CA LYS A 13 5.95 -1.54 -41.09
C LYS A 13 5.17 -0.84 -39.97
N SER A 14 4.69 -1.65 -39.03
CA SER A 14 4.24 -1.23 -37.71
C SER A 14 5.44 -1.18 -36.76
N SER A 15 5.66 -0.03 -36.10
CA SER A 15 6.16 0.09 -34.73
C SER A 15 6.60 1.55 -34.48
N GLY A 16 5.78 2.31 -33.78
CA GLY A 16 6.10 3.69 -33.42
C GLY A 16 4.86 4.53 -33.08
N ALA A 17 3.86 3.94 -32.43
CA ALA A 17 2.68 4.68 -32.02
C ALA A 17 2.86 5.17 -30.56
N ASN A 18 3.34 6.42 -30.46
CA ASN A 18 3.03 7.39 -29.41
C ASN A 18 3.38 7.05 -27.95
N GLU A 19 4.65 7.19 -27.59
CA GLU A 19 5.11 7.61 -26.25
C GLU A 19 5.07 9.15 -26.07
N ASN A 20 4.16 9.84 -26.75
CA ASN A 20 3.98 11.28 -26.54
C ASN A 20 3.12 11.53 -25.29
N SER A 21 3.82 11.70 -24.15
CA SER A 21 3.62 12.81 -23.21
C SER A 21 2.17 13.29 -22.98
N LEU A 22 1.27 12.39 -22.58
CA LEU A 22 0.03 12.82 -21.93
C LEU A 22 0.40 13.42 -20.57
N ARG A 23 0.36 14.75 -20.50
CA ARG A 23 0.51 15.60 -19.32
C ARG A 23 -0.53 15.20 -18.26
N LYS A 24 -0.19 14.22 -17.41
CA LYS A 24 -1.06 13.71 -16.34
C LYS A 24 -0.79 14.47 -15.04
N LYS A 25 -1.81 15.11 -14.46
CA LYS A 25 -1.75 15.84 -13.17
C LYS A 25 -1.67 14.84 -12.02
N VAL A 26 -0.48 14.31 -11.77
CA VAL A 26 -0.22 13.31 -10.72
C VAL A 26 0.57 13.97 -9.60
N GLY A 27 0.00 14.05 -8.39
CA GLY A 27 0.68 14.64 -7.24
C GLY A 27 1.67 13.68 -6.59
N MET A 28 1.37 12.38 -6.60
CA MET A 28 2.25 11.32 -6.09
C MET A 28 2.24 10.09 -7.00
N LEU A 29 3.34 9.35 -7.05
CA LEU A 29 3.40 8.06 -7.73
C LEU A 29 4.01 7.02 -6.80
N VAL A 30 3.37 5.88 -6.68
CA VAL A 30 3.97 4.70 -6.04
C VAL A 30 4.36 3.71 -7.12
N ARG A 31 5.64 3.36 -7.16
CA ARG A 31 6.17 2.30 -8.03
C ARG A 31 6.50 1.08 -7.18
N VAL A 32 5.82 -0.03 -7.46
CA VAL A 32 6.10 -1.34 -6.87
C VAL A 32 6.96 -2.12 -7.86
N THR A 33 8.18 -2.47 -7.48
CA THR A 33 9.10 -3.17 -8.39
C THR A 33 8.92 -4.68 -8.32
N ARG A 34 9.47 -5.39 -9.30
CA ARG A 34 9.59 -6.85 -9.30
C ARG A 34 10.25 -7.41 -8.04
N ARG A 35 11.13 -6.66 -7.37
CA ARG A 35 11.72 -7.07 -6.09
C ARG A 35 10.67 -7.15 -4.98
N MET A 36 9.77 -6.18 -4.88
CA MET A 36 8.66 -6.24 -3.91
C MET A 36 7.72 -7.38 -4.25
N ILE A 37 7.34 -7.54 -5.52
CA ILE A 37 6.41 -8.60 -5.93
C ILE A 37 7.00 -9.99 -5.63
N ASN A 38 8.29 -10.20 -5.94
CA ASN A 38 9.01 -11.43 -5.60
C ASN A 38 9.18 -11.62 -4.10
N TYR A 39 9.36 -10.53 -3.34
CA TYR A 39 9.43 -10.58 -1.88
C TYR A 39 8.09 -11.04 -1.29
N CYS A 40 6.97 -10.45 -1.72
CA CYS A 40 5.62 -10.89 -1.33
C CYS A 40 5.39 -12.37 -1.66
N ALA A 41 5.79 -12.81 -2.86
CA ALA A 41 5.72 -14.21 -3.26
C ALA A 41 6.57 -15.15 -2.38
N ARG A 42 7.74 -14.69 -1.91
CA ARG A 42 8.59 -15.46 -0.99
C ARG A 42 8.03 -15.50 0.43
N VAL A 43 7.49 -14.40 0.94
CA VAL A 43 6.84 -14.35 2.25
C VAL A 43 5.64 -15.30 2.26
N TRP A 44 4.84 -15.30 1.20
CA TRP A 44 3.74 -16.25 0.98
C TRP A 44 4.19 -17.72 1.14
N LEU A 45 5.40 -18.03 0.69
CA LEU A 45 5.99 -19.37 0.73
C LEU A 45 6.70 -19.73 2.04
N SER A 46 7.09 -18.74 2.85
CA SER A 46 7.87 -18.98 4.07
C SER A 46 6.99 -19.51 5.21
N SER A 47 7.42 -20.58 5.88
CA SER A 47 6.84 -21.03 7.16
C SER A 47 7.45 -20.31 8.38
N ARG A 48 8.43 -19.42 8.17
CA ARG A 48 9.02 -18.63 9.25
C ARG A 48 8.18 -17.39 9.50
N LYS A 49 7.95 -17.07 10.78
CA LYS A 49 7.49 -15.74 11.21
C LYS A 49 8.47 -14.71 10.65
N THR A 50 8.00 -13.92 9.68
CA THR A 50 8.73 -12.79 9.12
C THR A 50 7.89 -11.55 9.38
N ASP A 51 8.54 -10.41 9.61
CA ASP A 51 7.91 -9.16 10.09
C ASP A 51 6.89 -8.52 9.12
N ALA A 52 6.59 -9.17 7.99
CA ALA A 52 5.55 -8.76 7.05
C ALA A 52 4.16 -9.30 7.49
N PHE A 53 3.65 -8.73 8.59
CA PHE A 53 2.39 -9.09 9.26
C PHE A 53 1.21 -9.31 8.30
N PHE A 54 1.00 -8.41 7.33
CA PHE A 54 -0.14 -8.46 6.40
C PHE A 54 -0.16 -9.69 5.47
N PHE A 55 0.99 -10.06 4.88
CA PHE A 55 1.05 -11.21 3.98
C PHE A 55 0.98 -12.54 4.72
N GLN A 56 1.39 -12.54 6.00
CA GLN A 56 1.20 -13.68 6.88
C GLN A 56 -0.29 -13.85 7.26
N GLU A 57 -1.00 -12.77 7.58
CA GLU A 57 -2.46 -12.77 7.81
C GLU A 57 -3.24 -13.32 6.61
N LEU A 58 -2.94 -12.86 5.39
CA LEU A 58 -3.58 -13.38 4.17
C LEU A 58 -3.30 -14.87 3.96
N LYS A 59 -2.05 -15.30 4.17
CA LYS A 59 -1.67 -16.72 4.10
C LYS A 59 -2.43 -17.55 5.13
N LEU A 60 -2.52 -17.08 6.37
CA LEU A 60 -3.25 -17.75 7.45
C LEU A 60 -4.74 -17.80 7.17
N SER A 61 -5.34 -16.72 6.67
CA SER A 61 -6.73 -16.68 6.23
C SER A 61 -6.99 -17.71 5.14
N PHE A 62 -6.11 -17.79 4.16
CA PHE A 62 -6.19 -18.76 3.07
C PHE A 62 -6.04 -20.21 3.57
N GLN A 63 -5.06 -20.48 4.44
CA GLN A 63 -4.90 -21.81 5.05
C GLN A 63 -6.12 -22.19 5.88
N LYS A 64 -6.67 -21.24 6.65
CA LYS A 64 -7.88 -21.46 7.46
C LYS A 64 -9.13 -21.69 6.62
N GLU A 65 -9.26 -21.08 5.45
CA GLU A 65 -10.39 -21.35 4.54
C GLU A 65 -10.33 -22.77 3.99
N LEU A 66 -9.14 -23.30 3.70
CA LEU A 66 -8.97 -24.65 3.16
C LEU A 66 -8.90 -25.75 4.22
N GLU A 67 -8.27 -25.50 5.36
CA GLU A 67 -8.07 -26.49 6.40
C GLU A 67 -9.39 -26.84 7.08
N ASN A 68 -9.68 -28.14 7.18
CA ASN A 68 -10.92 -28.71 7.71
C ASN A 68 -12.19 -28.44 6.88
N GLU A 69 -12.07 -27.94 5.65
CA GLU A 69 -13.22 -27.89 4.75
C GLU A 69 -13.67 -29.31 4.39
N GLN A 70 -14.98 -29.56 4.52
CA GLN A 70 -15.57 -30.86 4.23
C GLN A 70 -15.92 -30.94 2.74
N LEU A 71 -15.31 -31.92 2.07
CA LEU A 71 -15.54 -32.22 0.67
C LEU A 71 -16.86 -33.01 0.50
N PRO A 72 -17.53 -32.88 -0.66
CA PRO A 72 -18.74 -33.65 -0.92
C PRO A 72 -18.43 -35.14 -0.97
N GLU A 73 -19.30 -35.93 -0.35
CA GLU A 73 -19.27 -37.38 -0.42
C GLU A 73 -19.63 -37.84 -1.84
N PHE A 74 -19.00 -38.92 -2.29
CA PHE A 74 -19.28 -39.49 -3.60
C PHE A 74 -19.21 -41.01 -3.58
N SER A 75 -19.87 -41.63 -4.55
CA SER A 75 -19.92 -43.09 -4.69
C SER A 75 -19.65 -43.49 -6.13
N ARG A 76 -18.90 -44.58 -6.32
CA ARG A 76 -18.61 -45.18 -7.62
C ARG A 76 -18.73 -46.70 -7.55
N ILE A 77 -19.22 -47.29 -8.63
CA ILE A 77 -19.24 -48.74 -8.79
C ILE A 77 -17.90 -49.16 -9.40
N LEU A 78 -17.04 -49.78 -8.60
CA LEU A 78 -15.71 -50.24 -8.98
C LEU A 78 -15.63 -51.75 -8.78
N MET A 79 -15.27 -52.50 -9.82
CA MET A 79 -15.24 -53.98 -9.77
C MET A 79 -16.52 -54.63 -9.19
N ARG A 80 -17.71 -54.07 -9.50
CA ARG A 80 -19.01 -54.49 -8.94
C ARG A 80 -19.20 -54.21 -7.44
N LEU A 81 -18.26 -53.52 -6.77
CA LEU A 81 -18.42 -52.97 -5.43
C LEU A 81 -18.96 -51.55 -5.55
N ASN A 82 -19.99 -51.21 -4.79
CA ASN A 82 -20.36 -49.80 -4.59
C ASN A 82 -19.44 -49.22 -3.52
N VAL A 83 -18.47 -48.40 -3.93
CA VAL A 83 -17.49 -47.77 -3.04
C VAL A 83 -17.88 -46.32 -2.85
N SER A 84 -18.17 -45.95 -1.61
CA SER A 84 -18.50 -44.59 -1.18
C SER A 84 -17.33 -44.00 -0.39
N VAL A 85 -16.96 -42.76 -0.70
CA VAL A 85 -16.06 -41.94 0.12
C VAL A 85 -16.91 -41.02 0.99
N LEU A 86 -16.74 -41.13 2.30
CA LEU A 86 -17.53 -40.48 3.33
C LEU A 86 -16.69 -39.44 4.06
N SER A 87 -17.29 -38.27 4.26
CA SER A 87 -16.74 -37.11 4.97
C SER A 87 -15.25 -36.82 4.70
N PRO A 88 -14.81 -36.70 3.42
CA PRO A 88 -13.43 -36.33 3.12
C PRO A 88 -13.14 -34.91 3.59
N ARG A 89 -11.97 -34.71 4.22
CA ARG A 89 -11.52 -33.43 4.80
C ARG A 89 -10.11 -33.09 4.41
N ILE A 90 -9.88 -31.81 4.13
CA ILE A 90 -8.57 -31.27 3.80
C ILE A 90 -7.72 -31.08 5.07
N HIS A 91 -6.50 -31.62 5.03
CA HIS A 91 -5.47 -31.50 6.05
C HIS A 91 -4.13 -31.14 5.39
N ASN A 92 -3.24 -30.51 6.15
CA ASN A 92 -1.85 -30.25 5.76
C ASN A 92 -1.70 -29.64 4.36
N VAL A 93 -2.14 -28.39 4.21
CA VAL A 93 -2.05 -27.65 2.95
C VAL A 93 -0.66 -27.04 2.78
N ILE A 94 0.05 -27.47 1.74
CA ILE A 94 1.30 -26.85 1.29
C ILE A 94 0.98 -25.94 0.11
N ILE A 95 1.24 -24.66 0.31
CA ILE A 95 0.94 -23.60 -0.67
C ILE A 95 1.95 -23.64 -1.83
N PRO A 96 1.48 -23.54 -3.09
CA PRO A 96 2.33 -23.56 -4.28
C PRO A 96 3.21 -22.31 -4.42
N ARG A 97 4.35 -22.47 -5.12
CA ARG A 97 5.22 -21.35 -5.50
C ARG A 97 4.60 -20.51 -6.59
N SER A 98 4.52 -19.20 -6.38
CA SER A 98 3.95 -18.28 -7.35
C SER A 98 5.00 -17.61 -8.25
N THR A 99 4.58 -17.42 -9.50
CA THR A 99 5.25 -16.61 -10.51
C THR A 99 4.19 -15.72 -11.16
N TYR A 100 4.57 -14.58 -11.71
CA TYR A 100 3.63 -13.70 -12.39
C TYR A 100 4.19 -13.23 -13.73
N LYS A 101 3.28 -12.87 -14.63
CA LYS A 101 3.56 -12.23 -15.90
C LYS A 101 2.51 -11.15 -16.15
N VAL A 102 2.95 -10.01 -16.68
CA VAL A 102 2.05 -8.98 -17.19
C VAL A 102 1.74 -9.28 -18.65
N LEU A 103 0.45 -9.28 -18.98
CA LEU A 103 -0.10 -9.45 -20.31
C LEU A 103 -0.64 -8.10 -20.83
N PRO A 104 -0.85 -7.95 -22.15
CA PRO A 104 -1.51 -6.77 -22.70
C PRO A 104 -2.87 -6.49 -22.03
N ASN A 105 -3.31 -5.23 -22.04
CA ASN A 105 -4.56 -4.74 -21.43
C ASN A 105 -4.60 -4.82 -19.90
N ASP A 106 -3.49 -4.47 -19.24
CA ASP A 106 -3.38 -4.40 -17.76
C ASP A 106 -3.80 -5.69 -17.06
N THR A 107 -3.56 -6.81 -17.72
CA THR A 107 -3.91 -8.14 -17.21
C THR A 107 -2.69 -8.79 -16.60
N VAL A 108 -2.83 -9.31 -15.39
CA VAL A 108 -1.79 -10.05 -14.69
C VAL A 108 -2.17 -11.53 -14.68
N GLU A 109 -1.23 -12.37 -15.12
CA GLU A 109 -1.32 -13.82 -15.02
C GLU A 109 -0.36 -14.28 -13.92
N MET A 110 -0.92 -14.86 -12.86
CA MET A 110 -0.19 -15.44 -11.75
C MET A 110 -0.29 -16.96 -11.82
N ARG A 111 0.86 -17.61 -12.00
CA ARG A 111 0.97 -19.07 -12.07
C ARG A 111 1.59 -19.59 -10.79
N MET A 112 0.85 -20.40 -10.06
CA MET A 112 1.31 -21.09 -8.88
C MET A 112 1.55 -22.57 -9.16
N ARG A 113 2.68 -23.14 -8.74
CA ARG A 113 3.04 -24.53 -9.00
C ARG A 113 3.65 -25.22 -7.77
N GLY A 114 3.40 -26.52 -7.66
CA GLY A 114 4.07 -27.39 -6.69
C GLY A 114 3.45 -27.37 -5.30
N GLY A 115 2.15 -27.08 -5.19
CA GLY A 115 1.42 -27.23 -3.95
C GLY A 115 1.05 -28.70 -3.70
N SER A 116 0.72 -29.03 -2.46
CA SER A 116 0.13 -30.32 -2.10
C SER A 116 -0.91 -30.21 -1.00
N VAL A 117 -1.89 -31.10 -1.02
CA VAL A 117 -2.94 -31.22 0.01
C VAL A 117 -3.07 -32.69 0.40
N GLN A 118 -3.28 -32.95 1.69
CA GLN A 118 -3.66 -34.27 2.19
C GLN A 118 -5.16 -34.30 2.45
N LEU A 119 -5.83 -35.33 1.98
CA LEU A 119 -7.23 -35.61 2.27
C LEU A 119 -7.32 -36.80 3.21
N GLN A 120 -8.18 -36.69 4.21
CA GLN A 120 -8.49 -37.79 5.12
C GLN A 120 -10.01 -37.94 5.19
N GLY A 121 -10.48 -39.17 5.20
CA GLY A 121 -11.89 -39.48 5.31
C GLY A 121 -12.10 -40.97 5.57
N PHE A 122 -13.32 -41.42 5.33
CA PHE A 122 -13.69 -42.82 5.47
C PHE A 122 -14.15 -43.36 4.12
N TYR A 123 -14.04 -44.67 3.92
CA TYR A 123 -14.65 -45.33 2.77
C TYR A 123 -15.58 -46.45 3.23
N ARG A 124 -16.57 -46.74 2.39
CA ARG A 124 -17.52 -47.84 2.57
C ARG A 124 -17.70 -48.57 1.24
N ALA A 125 -17.32 -49.84 1.20
CA ALA A 125 -17.47 -50.70 0.03
C ALA A 125 -18.56 -51.75 0.26
N VAL A 126 -19.57 -51.78 -0.61
CA VAL A 126 -20.74 -52.67 -0.50
C VAL A 126 -20.85 -53.55 -1.73
N TYR A 127 -20.90 -54.86 -1.49
CA TYR A 127 -21.35 -55.83 -2.50
C TYR A 127 -22.40 -56.74 -1.86
N ARG A 128 -21.96 -57.86 -1.26
CA ARG A 128 -22.77 -58.74 -0.40
C ARG A 128 -22.47 -58.54 1.09
N THR A 129 -21.25 -58.15 1.40
CA THR A 129 -20.80 -57.72 2.72
C THR A 129 -20.42 -56.25 2.67
N ILE A 130 -20.43 -55.60 3.83
CA ILE A 130 -20.01 -54.22 4.00
C ILE A 130 -18.58 -54.22 4.53
N ARG A 131 -17.69 -53.44 3.90
CA ARG A 131 -16.34 -53.16 4.40
C ARG A 131 -16.18 -51.67 4.57
N GLU A 132 -15.65 -51.27 5.71
CA GLU A 132 -15.43 -49.87 6.07
C GLU A 132 -14.01 -49.69 6.55
N GLY A 133 -13.48 -48.49 6.37
CA GLY A 133 -12.12 -48.15 6.74
C GLY A 133 -11.79 -46.68 6.50
N GLU A 134 -10.52 -46.35 6.69
CA GLU A 134 -9.97 -45.01 6.50
C GLU A 134 -9.46 -44.84 5.08
N LEU A 135 -9.61 -43.62 4.57
CA LEU A 135 -9.10 -43.16 3.29
C LEU A 135 -8.11 -42.01 3.54
N ALA A 136 -6.91 -42.15 3.02
CA ALA A 136 -5.95 -41.06 2.90
C ALA A 136 -5.65 -40.83 1.41
N ALA A 137 -5.84 -39.61 0.92
CA ALA A 137 -5.47 -39.25 -0.44
C ALA A 137 -4.50 -38.06 -0.46
N ASN A 138 -3.35 -38.23 -1.12
CA ASN A 138 -2.36 -37.18 -1.29
C ASN A 138 -2.50 -36.58 -2.68
N LEU A 139 -2.86 -35.30 -2.72
CA LEU A 139 -2.98 -34.51 -3.94
C LEU A 139 -1.72 -33.68 -4.05
N SER A 140 -0.82 -34.03 -4.97
CA SER A 140 0.47 -33.37 -5.09
C SER A 140 0.67 -32.73 -6.46
N SER A 141 1.58 -31.76 -6.49
CA SER A 141 1.93 -31.01 -7.70
C SER A 141 0.76 -30.27 -8.33
N PHE A 142 -0.18 -29.76 -7.53
CA PHE A 142 -1.24 -28.94 -8.09
C PHE A 142 -0.69 -27.60 -8.62
N ALA A 143 -1.27 -27.16 -9.72
CA ALA A 143 -0.96 -25.91 -10.40
C ALA A 143 -2.21 -25.04 -10.43
N ILE A 144 -2.05 -23.74 -10.21
CA ILE A 144 -3.13 -22.77 -10.23
C ILE A 144 -2.73 -21.67 -11.19
N ASN A 145 -3.62 -21.34 -12.12
CA ASN A 145 -3.48 -20.20 -12.99
C ASN A 145 -4.56 -19.19 -12.65
N LEU A 146 -4.13 -18.06 -12.08
CA LEU A 146 -5.00 -16.94 -11.75
C LEU A 146 -4.73 -15.82 -12.74
N LYS A 147 -5.74 -15.41 -13.49
CA LYS A 147 -5.66 -14.30 -14.42
C LYS A 147 -6.66 -13.23 -14.01
N PHE A 148 -6.21 -12.00 -13.84
CA PHE A 148 -7.08 -10.89 -13.46
C PHE A 148 -6.62 -9.61 -14.13
N LYS A 149 -7.54 -8.70 -14.36
CA LYS A 149 -7.26 -7.36 -14.84
C LYS A 149 -7.26 -6.40 -13.67
N ILE A 150 -6.24 -5.54 -13.57
CA ILE A 150 -6.24 -4.48 -12.57
C ILE A 150 -6.87 -3.24 -13.21
N SER A 151 -7.93 -2.74 -12.61
CA SER A 151 -8.62 -1.54 -13.04
C SER A 151 -8.80 -0.57 -11.88
N THR A 152 -9.39 0.58 -12.19
CA THR A 152 -9.70 1.62 -11.22
C THR A 152 -11.18 1.93 -11.32
N THR A 153 -11.87 1.95 -10.18
CA THR A 153 -13.25 2.45 -10.11
C THR A 153 -13.31 3.94 -10.46
N PHE A 154 -14.50 4.44 -10.80
CA PHE A 154 -14.73 5.88 -10.98
C PHE A 154 -14.32 6.71 -9.74
N ALA A 155 -14.42 6.12 -8.54
CA ALA A 155 -13.99 6.74 -7.29
C ALA A 155 -12.47 6.65 -7.02
N GLY A 156 -11.66 6.21 -7.99
CA GLY A 156 -10.21 6.14 -7.86
C GLY A 156 -9.70 5.00 -6.97
N LYS A 157 -10.54 4.01 -6.64
CA LYS A 157 -10.12 2.80 -5.89
C LYS A 157 -9.65 1.69 -6.82
N LEU A 158 -8.66 0.92 -6.36
CA LEU A 158 -8.22 -0.30 -7.03
C LEU A 158 -9.35 -1.32 -7.12
N LEU A 159 -9.51 -1.92 -8.29
CA LEU A 159 -10.46 -3.00 -8.54
C LEU A 159 -9.75 -4.12 -9.31
N LEU A 160 -10.08 -5.36 -8.98
CA LEU A 160 -9.70 -6.53 -9.75
C LEU A 160 -10.91 -6.98 -10.56
N GLU A 161 -10.77 -6.97 -11.89
CA GLU A 161 -11.80 -7.35 -12.86
C GLU A 161 -11.42 -8.67 -13.55
N ASN A 162 -12.43 -9.36 -14.11
CA ASN A 162 -12.25 -10.55 -14.96
C ASN A 162 -11.34 -11.60 -14.32
N VAL A 163 -11.55 -11.87 -13.03
CA VAL A 163 -10.79 -12.88 -12.29
C VAL A 163 -11.17 -14.27 -12.81
N VAL A 164 -10.24 -14.92 -13.49
CA VAL A 164 -10.32 -16.30 -13.95
C VAL A 164 -9.31 -17.11 -13.13
N CYS A 165 -9.76 -18.23 -12.57
CA CYS A 165 -8.93 -19.10 -11.75
C CYS A 165 -9.13 -20.55 -12.18
N ASP A 166 -8.05 -21.15 -12.66
CA ASP A 166 -8.01 -22.54 -13.08
C ASP A 166 -7.03 -23.32 -12.19
N ALA A 167 -7.50 -24.39 -11.55
CA ALA A 167 -6.68 -25.29 -10.74
C ALA A 167 -6.63 -26.66 -11.39
N GLU A 168 -5.43 -27.21 -11.48
CA GLU A 168 -5.12 -28.52 -12.04
C GLU A 168 -4.37 -29.33 -10.97
N VAL A 169 -4.86 -30.52 -10.64
CA VAL A 169 -4.15 -31.48 -9.80
C VAL A 169 -3.50 -32.50 -10.71
N ARG A 170 -2.19 -32.75 -10.55
CA ARG A 170 -1.44 -33.62 -11.48
C ARG A 170 -1.25 -35.04 -10.98
N VAL A 171 -1.18 -35.19 -9.66
CA VAL A 171 -0.89 -36.47 -9.03
C VAL A 171 -1.86 -36.67 -7.88
N VAL A 172 -2.65 -37.73 -8.01
CA VAL A 172 -3.57 -38.22 -6.98
C VAL A 172 -3.05 -39.58 -6.53
N ASP A 173 -2.59 -39.67 -5.29
CA ASP A 173 -2.31 -40.94 -4.64
C ASP A 173 -3.39 -41.25 -3.61
N VAL A 174 -3.94 -42.47 -3.64
CA VAL A 174 -5.04 -42.89 -2.75
C VAL A 174 -4.58 -44.12 -2.00
N GLN A 175 -4.78 -44.11 -0.69
CA GLN A 175 -4.43 -45.18 0.22
C GLN A 175 -5.66 -45.52 1.07
N LEU A 176 -6.09 -46.77 1.00
CA LEU A 176 -7.20 -47.30 1.78
C LEU A 176 -6.68 -48.21 2.88
N VAL A 177 -7.22 -48.06 4.09
CA VAL A 177 -6.90 -48.89 5.24
C VAL A 177 -8.20 -49.42 5.86
N PRO A 178 -8.49 -50.74 5.78
CA PRO A 178 -7.69 -51.81 5.18
C PRO A 178 -7.64 -51.77 3.65
N LYS A 179 -6.54 -52.25 3.06
CA LYS A 179 -6.33 -52.20 1.61
C LYS A 179 -7.39 -53.03 0.86
N LEU A 180 -7.97 -52.44 -0.19
CA LEU A 180 -8.83 -53.14 -1.15
C LEU A 180 -8.01 -53.64 -2.36
N HIS A 181 -8.69 -54.05 -3.44
CA HIS A 181 -8.02 -54.47 -4.67
C HIS A 181 -7.46 -53.25 -5.42
N ASP A 182 -6.28 -53.36 -6.04
CA ASP A 182 -5.57 -52.22 -6.66
C ASP A 182 -6.40 -51.49 -7.73
N LEU A 183 -7.25 -52.20 -8.48
CA LEU A 183 -8.19 -51.60 -9.45
C LEU A 183 -9.25 -50.68 -8.81
N VAL A 184 -9.55 -50.85 -7.52
CA VAL A 184 -10.42 -49.91 -6.77
C VAL A 184 -9.64 -48.62 -6.49
N ASP A 185 -8.37 -48.71 -6.12
CA ASP A 185 -7.50 -47.55 -5.89
C ASP A 185 -7.34 -46.76 -7.19
N GLU A 186 -7.14 -47.43 -8.33
CA GLU A 186 -7.06 -46.78 -9.64
C GLU A 186 -8.38 -46.13 -10.06
N GLY A 187 -9.50 -46.82 -9.85
CA GLY A 187 -10.82 -46.24 -10.10
C GLY A 187 -11.16 -45.04 -9.21
N LEU A 188 -10.70 -45.04 -7.95
CA LEU A 188 -10.85 -43.90 -7.05
C LEU A 188 -9.92 -42.75 -7.44
N ARG A 189 -8.69 -43.02 -7.88
CA ARG A 189 -7.78 -41.98 -8.42
C ARG A 189 -8.44 -41.25 -9.58
N THR A 190 -8.99 -41.98 -10.55
CA THR A 190 -9.74 -41.37 -11.66
C THR A 190 -10.97 -40.63 -11.18
N ALA A 191 -11.69 -41.16 -10.18
CA ALA A 191 -12.85 -40.48 -9.61
C ALA A 191 -12.48 -39.17 -8.89
N PHE A 192 -11.35 -39.09 -8.18
CA PHE A 192 -10.84 -37.86 -7.56
C PHE A 192 -10.32 -36.86 -8.61
N ASP A 193 -9.84 -37.33 -9.75
CA ASP A 193 -9.41 -36.49 -10.87
C ASP A 193 -10.62 -35.93 -11.65
N GLU A 194 -11.64 -36.76 -11.89
CA GLU A 194 -12.92 -36.38 -12.49
C GLU A 194 -13.77 -35.50 -11.58
N HIS A 195 -13.82 -35.83 -10.28
CA HIS A 195 -14.43 -34.98 -9.28
C HIS A 195 -13.46 -33.83 -8.98
N THR A 196 -13.56 -32.83 -9.85
CA THR A 196 -13.05 -31.48 -9.71
C THR A 196 -13.40 -30.78 -8.38
N SER A 197 -14.01 -31.45 -7.39
CA SER A 197 -14.41 -30.87 -6.11
C SER A 197 -13.23 -30.24 -5.38
N VAL A 198 -12.04 -30.85 -5.43
CA VAL A 198 -10.85 -30.26 -4.80
C VAL A 198 -10.31 -29.08 -5.62
N SER A 199 -10.23 -29.20 -6.94
CA SER A 199 -9.85 -28.09 -7.83
C SER A 199 -10.83 -26.92 -7.72
N HIS A 200 -12.12 -27.17 -7.57
CA HIS A 200 -13.17 -26.17 -7.37
C HIS A 200 -13.07 -25.49 -6.02
N ILE A 201 -12.74 -26.22 -4.96
CA ILE A 201 -12.56 -25.66 -3.61
C ILE A 201 -11.28 -24.85 -3.52
N ILE A 202 -10.19 -25.37 -4.08
CA ILE A 202 -8.93 -24.61 -4.26
C ILE A 202 -9.21 -23.35 -5.08
N ASN A 203 -9.90 -23.46 -6.23
CA ASN A 203 -10.30 -22.30 -7.03
C ASN A 203 -11.15 -21.30 -6.25
N ARG A 204 -12.13 -21.78 -5.47
CA ARG A 204 -13.02 -20.95 -4.68
C ARG A 204 -12.27 -20.20 -3.58
N ALA A 205 -11.43 -20.89 -2.80
CA ALA A 205 -10.62 -20.28 -1.75
C ALA A 205 -9.64 -19.24 -2.33
N PHE A 206 -8.97 -19.55 -3.45
CA PHE A 206 -8.07 -18.59 -4.10
C PHE A 206 -8.80 -17.39 -4.70
N CYS A 207 -9.97 -17.59 -5.33
CA CYS A 207 -10.80 -16.50 -5.84
C CYS A 207 -11.32 -15.59 -4.72
N ILE A 208 -11.77 -16.17 -3.60
CA ILE A 208 -12.28 -15.44 -2.44
C ILE A 208 -11.15 -14.62 -1.79
N CYS A 209 -9.97 -15.22 -1.59
CA CYS A 209 -8.81 -14.51 -1.07
C CYS A 209 -8.33 -13.36 -2.00
N ALA A 210 -8.43 -13.53 -3.33
CA ALA A 210 -8.14 -12.45 -4.26
C ALA A 210 -9.10 -11.26 -4.10
N ILE A 211 -10.36 -11.51 -3.71
CA ILE A 211 -11.38 -10.49 -3.45
C ILE A 211 -11.18 -9.83 -2.07
N PHE A 212 -10.75 -10.59 -1.05
CA PHE A 212 -10.48 -10.08 0.30
C PHE A 212 -9.27 -9.14 0.40
N LEU A 213 -8.41 -9.08 -0.62
CA LEU A 213 -7.34 -8.08 -0.73
C LEU A 213 -7.85 -6.62 -0.85
N GLN A 214 -9.17 -6.39 -0.81
CA GLN A 214 -9.74 -5.05 -0.74
C GLN A 214 -9.32 -4.33 0.55
N TYR A 215 -8.60 -3.23 0.33
CA TYR A 215 -7.88 -2.45 1.34
C TYR A 215 -8.79 -1.83 2.39
N LYS A 216 -8.41 -1.98 3.66
CA LYS A 216 -8.98 -1.28 4.82
C LYS A 216 -8.04 -0.14 5.19
N ASP A 217 -8.49 1.09 4.98
CA ASP A 217 -7.70 2.28 5.26
C ASP A 217 -7.65 2.54 6.78
N ILE A 218 -6.45 2.74 7.31
CA ILE A 218 -6.19 3.08 8.71
C ILE A 218 -5.37 4.36 8.68
N MET A 219 -5.95 5.50 9.07
CA MET A 219 -5.24 6.67 9.62
C MET A 219 -6.24 7.72 10.12
N GLU A 220 -5.93 8.41 11.24
CA GLU A 220 -6.95 9.15 12.01
C GLU A 220 -6.91 10.69 11.96
N HIS A 221 -5.84 11.40 11.54
CA HIS A 221 -5.82 12.87 11.71
C HIS A 221 -5.29 13.74 10.56
N LEU A 222 -4.40 13.25 9.71
CA LEU A 222 -4.01 13.92 8.47
C LEU A 222 -3.94 12.88 7.36
N LEU A 223 -4.82 13.02 6.40
CA LEU A 223 -5.07 12.02 5.38
C LEU A 223 -4.49 12.50 4.06
N ILE A 224 -3.56 11.75 3.46
CA ILE A 224 -3.19 12.00 2.07
C ILE A 224 -4.24 11.31 1.21
N ASP A 225 -4.83 12.05 0.27
CA ASP A 225 -5.72 11.47 -0.73
C ASP A 225 -4.90 10.53 -1.64
N THR A 226 -5.04 9.24 -1.38
CA THR A 226 -4.40 8.16 -2.13
C THR A 226 -5.29 7.65 -3.26
N THR A 227 -6.33 8.39 -3.67
CA THR A 227 -7.13 8.02 -4.83
C THR A 227 -6.27 7.97 -6.08
N ILE A 228 -6.52 6.96 -6.91
CA ILE A 228 -5.80 6.77 -8.16
C ILE A 228 -6.33 7.79 -9.17
N SER A 229 -5.45 8.67 -9.63
CA SER A 229 -5.81 9.81 -10.49
C SER A 229 -5.97 9.44 -11.96
N TYR A 230 -5.29 8.37 -12.40
CA TYR A 230 -5.30 7.87 -13.78
C TYR A 230 -5.16 6.36 -13.84
N GLY A 231 -5.35 5.77 -15.02
CA GLY A 231 -5.06 4.35 -15.24
C GLY A 231 -3.66 3.96 -14.76
N ILE A 232 -3.60 2.81 -14.09
CA ILE A 232 -2.37 2.18 -13.58
C ILE A 232 -1.52 1.76 -14.77
N SER A 233 -0.20 1.83 -14.64
CA SER A 233 0.70 1.32 -15.67
C SER A 233 1.38 0.06 -15.17
N LEU A 234 1.07 -1.07 -15.81
CA LEU A 234 1.66 -2.36 -15.50
C LEU A 234 2.74 -2.70 -16.51
N MET A 235 3.97 -2.85 -16.04
CA MET A 235 5.11 -3.31 -16.82
C MET A 235 5.65 -4.61 -16.21
N GLU A 236 6.40 -5.39 -16.97
CA GLU A 236 6.96 -6.66 -16.50
C GLU A 236 7.87 -6.49 -15.26
N ASP A 237 8.55 -5.35 -15.15
CA ASP A 237 9.49 -5.06 -14.07
C ASP A 237 8.90 -4.24 -12.92
N TYR A 238 7.79 -3.55 -13.13
CA TYR A 238 7.21 -2.65 -12.12
C TYR A 238 5.74 -2.31 -12.40
N PHE A 239 5.02 -1.98 -11.33
CA PHE A 239 3.66 -1.43 -11.37
C PHE A 239 3.68 0.01 -10.86
N ASP A 240 3.16 0.93 -11.67
CA ASP A 240 3.09 2.36 -11.39
C ASP A 240 1.65 2.73 -11.03
N PHE A 241 1.44 3.19 -9.80
CA PHE A 241 0.17 3.64 -9.25
C PHE A 241 0.17 5.17 -9.11
N PRO A 242 -0.46 5.90 -10.05
CA PRO A 242 -0.54 7.36 -9.98
C PRO A 242 -1.62 7.79 -9.00
N LEU A 243 -1.24 8.57 -7.99
CA LEU A 243 -2.12 9.02 -6.92
C LEU A 243 -2.37 10.53 -7.03
N VAL A 244 -3.51 10.99 -6.53
CA VAL A 244 -3.82 12.42 -6.41
C VAL A 244 -2.84 13.09 -5.44
N GLY A 245 -2.61 12.51 -4.27
CA GLY A 245 -1.62 12.96 -3.30
C GLY A 245 -1.96 14.26 -2.59
N THR A 246 -3.20 14.74 -2.67
CA THR A 246 -3.60 15.98 -1.98
C THR A 246 -3.81 15.70 -0.49
N PRO A 247 -3.20 16.46 0.42
CA PRO A 247 -3.49 16.31 1.83
C PRO A 247 -4.96 16.67 2.09
N THR A 248 -5.61 16.03 3.04
CA THR A 248 -6.99 16.22 3.51
C THR A 248 -6.98 16.19 5.04
N ILE A 249 -7.89 16.93 5.65
CA ILE A 249 -7.96 17.06 7.12
C ILE A 249 -9.34 16.57 7.54
N SER A 250 -9.36 15.53 8.36
CA SER A 250 -10.58 15.08 9.03
C SER A 250 -10.84 16.03 10.21
N LYS A 251 -11.88 16.85 10.13
CA LYS A 251 -12.30 17.66 11.28
C LYS A 251 -12.79 16.74 12.41
N MET A 252 -12.34 16.98 13.64
CA MET A 252 -12.83 16.28 14.83
C MET A 252 -14.22 16.82 15.25
N ASN A 253 -15.18 15.89 15.36
CA ASN A 253 -16.43 15.87 16.14
C ASN A 253 -17.59 16.86 15.86
N THR A 254 -18.75 16.32 15.42
CA THR A 254 -19.96 16.07 16.26
C THR A 254 -21.09 15.46 15.40
N THR A 255 -21.62 14.32 15.85
CA THR A 255 -22.93 13.71 15.48
C THR A 255 -23.58 14.20 14.18
N SER A 256 -23.06 13.77 13.03
CA SER A 256 -23.84 13.57 11.80
C SER A 256 -22.95 12.94 10.73
N LEU A 257 -23.50 11.94 10.02
CA LEU A 257 -22.85 11.33 8.88
C LEU A 257 -22.67 12.35 7.75
N HIS A 258 -21.41 12.55 7.32
CA HIS A 258 -20.92 13.20 6.10
C HIS A 258 -21.06 14.74 5.95
N PRO A 259 -20.18 15.42 5.17
CA PRO A 259 -19.10 14.90 4.32
C PRO A 259 -17.69 15.39 4.70
N LEU A 260 -16.68 14.60 4.29
CA LEU A 260 -15.30 15.05 4.10
C LEU A 260 -15.30 16.37 3.35
N VAL A 261 -14.79 17.44 3.96
CA VAL A 261 -14.57 18.70 3.24
C VAL A 261 -13.33 18.50 2.37
N VAL A 262 -13.55 17.98 1.17
CA VAL A 262 -12.61 18.13 0.05
C VAL A 262 -12.68 19.61 -0.35
N CYS A 263 -11.85 20.45 0.26
CA CYS A 263 -11.59 21.76 -0.32
C CYS A 263 -10.84 21.51 -1.63
N SER A 264 -11.57 21.40 -2.73
CA SER A 264 -11.04 21.52 -4.08
C SER A 264 -10.28 22.84 -4.13
N LEU A 265 -8.96 22.78 -4.10
CA LEU A 265 -8.15 23.98 -4.32
C LEU A 265 -8.34 24.38 -5.77
N SER A 266 -9.06 25.49 -5.91
CA SER A 266 -9.25 26.31 -7.09
C SER A 266 -7.94 26.53 -7.85
N SER A 267 -8.02 26.32 -9.17
CA SER A 267 -7.45 27.07 -10.30
C SER A 267 -6.05 27.74 -10.28
N ASP A 268 -5.32 27.87 -9.17
CA ASP A 268 -4.28 28.91 -9.07
C ASP A 268 -2.84 28.42 -9.23
N PHE A 269 -2.61 27.18 -9.67
CA PHE A 269 -1.29 26.71 -10.06
C PHE A 269 -1.38 25.94 -11.38
N HIS A 270 -1.21 26.69 -12.48
CA HIS A 270 -1.32 26.17 -13.85
C HIS A 270 -0.18 25.23 -14.27
N ASP A 271 0.86 25.06 -13.45
CA ASP A 271 2.01 24.20 -13.73
C ASP A 271 2.33 23.31 -12.53
N VAL A 272 1.68 22.14 -12.42
CA VAL A 272 2.17 21.08 -11.53
C VAL A 272 3.49 20.59 -12.15
N PRO A 273 4.65 20.77 -11.49
CA PRO A 273 5.91 20.32 -12.05
C PRO A 273 5.86 18.82 -12.32
N TYR A 274 6.33 18.44 -13.51
CA TYR A 274 6.29 17.06 -13.99
C TYR A 274 6.96 16.13 -12.97
N LEU A 275 6.27 15.05 -12.62
CA LEU A 275 6.82 14.01 -11.76
C LEU A 275 8.00 13.35 -12.49
N GLN A 276 9.22 13.68 -12.08
CA GLN A 276 10.45 13.13 -12.65
C GLN A 276 10.62 11.69 -12.16
N LYS A 277 10.15 10.74 -12.97
CA LYS A 277 10.43 9.32 -12.77
C LYS A 277 11.81 9.00 -13.32
N LEU A 278 12.64 8.31 -12.55
CA LEU A 278 13.88 7.76 -13.08
C LEU A 278 13.58 6.34 -13.63
N PRO A 279 13.86 6.05 -14.91
CA PRO A 279 13.65 4.72 -15.48
C PRO A 279 14.50 3.62 -14.81
N GLU A 280 15.60 4.02 -14.18
CA GLU A 280 16.59 3.14 -13.52
C GLU A 280 16.16 2.68 -12.12
N ASP A 281 15.08 3.25 -11.58
CA ASP A 281 14.54 2.94 -10.26
C ASP A 281 13.89 1.56 -10.19
N LYS A 282 14.75 0.53 -10.15
CA LYS A 282 14.39 -0.90 -10.07
C LYS A 282 15.10 -1.63 -8.93
N SER A 283 16.04 -0.99 -8.25
CA SER A 283 16.90 -1.61 -7.23
C SER A 283 16.22 -1.75 -5.86
N LYS A 284 15.33 -0.83 -5.50
CA LYS A 284 14.54 -0.91 -4.26
C LYS A 284 13.21 -1.64 -4.51
N MET A 285 12.56 -2.07 -3.44
CA MET A 285 11.26 -2.76 -3.49
C MET A 285 10.14 -1.79 -3.91
N VAL A 286 10.14 -0.59 -3.32
CA VAL A 286 9.13 0.44 -3.58
C VAL A 286 9.85 1.78 -3.79
N TYR A 287 9.34 2.57 -4.73
CA TYR A 287 9.71 3.97 -4.90
C TYR A 287 8.47 4.84 -4.73
N ILE A 288 8.62 5.94 -4.01
CA ILE A 288 7.56 6.93 -3.81
C ILE A 288 8.08 8.24 -4.38
N TYR A 289 7.37 8.76 -5.37
CA TYR A 289 7.66 10.06 -5.97
C TYR A 289 6.60 11.04 -5.49
N ILE A 290 7.06 12.19 -5.01
CA ILE A 290 6.21 13.23 -4.45
C ILE A 290 6.54 14.51 -5.20
N THR A 291 5.52 15.18 -5.74
CA THR A 291 5.70 16.49 -6.36
C THR A 291 5.88 17.58 -5.31
N GLU A 292 6.57 18.64 -5.69
CA GLU A 292 6.67 19.88 -4.89
C GLU A 292 5.28 20.44 -4.56
N PHE A 293 4.30 20.26 -5.46
CA PHE A 293 2.91 20.63 -5.24
C PHE A 293 2.30 19.98 -3.99
N VAL A 294 2.53 18.68 -3.77
CA VAL A 294 1.99 17.96 -2.62
C VAL A 294 2.61 18.46 -1.31
N LEU A 295 3.92 18.70 -1.31
CA LEU A 295 4.63 19.26 -0.16
C LEU A 295 4.13 20.66 0.18
N ASN A 296 4.02 21.55 -0.80
CA ASN A 296 3.53 22.91 -0.57
C ASN A 296 2.05 22.95 -0.19
N SER A 297 1.23 22.05 -0.73
CA SER A 297 -0.16 21.88 -0.29
C SER A 297 -0.24 21.45 1.17
N PHE A 298 0.67 20.59 1.61
CA PHE A 298 0.76 20.16 3.00
C PHE A 298 1.20 21.30 3.92
N LEU A 299 2.24 22.06 3.56
CA LEU A 299 2.70 23.22 4.34
C LEU A 299 1.64 24.31 4.46
N LYS A 300 0.90 24.59 3.38
CA LYS A 300 -0.23 25.53 3.41
C LYS A 300 -1.35 25.08 4.36
N LYS A 301 -1.63 23.78 4.42
CA LYS A 301 -2.60 23.24 5.37
C LYS A 301 -2.08 23.31 6.81
N LEU A 302 -0.81 23.00 7.05
CA LEU A 302 -0.22 23.18 8.38
C LEU A 302 -0.31 24.62 8.86
N ASP A 303 -0.13 25.61 7.99
CA ASP A 303 -0.29 27.02 8.36
C ASP A 303 -1.74 27.39 8.75
N THR A 304 -2.73 26.75 8.13
CA THR A 304 -4.15 27.02 8.41
C THR A 304 -4.64 26.41 9.73
N PHE A 305 -4.05 25.29 10.16
CA PHE A 305 -4.53 24.51 11.30
C PHE A 305 -3.53 24.39 12.46
N GLY A 306 -2.26 24.64 12.21
CA GLY A 306 -1.21 24.62 13.21
C GLY A 306 -1.19 25.92 14.00
N ASN A 307 -0.85 25.82 15.29
CA ASN A 307 -0.46 26.99 16.05
C ASN A 307 0.96 27.37 15.57
N THR A 308 1.06 28.25 14.58
CA THR A 308 2.34 28.62 13.93
C THR A 308 3.16 29.61 14.74
N ALA A 309 2.87 29.71 16.03
CA ALA A 309 3.53 30.58 16.99
C ALA A 309 4.32 29.72 18.00
N LEU A 310 5.61 29.97 18.09
CA LEU A 310 6.53 29.39 19.06
C LEU A 310 6.91 30.46 20.07
N LEU A 311 6.64 30.17 21.34
CA LEU A 311 7.11 31.02 22.44
C LEU A 311 8.58 30.68 22.71
N LEU A 312 9.48 31.52 22.21
CA LEU A 312 10.92 31.31 22.36
C LEU A 312 11.40 31.58 23.79
N SER A 313 10.68 32.40 24.56
CA SER A 313 11.00 32.63 25.99
C SER A 313 10.82 31.38 26.86
N ALA A 314 10.19 30.31 26.38
CA ALA A 314 10.17 29.02 27.06
C ALA A 314 11.50 28.25 26.95
N VAL A 315 12.44 28.73 26.13
CA VAL A 315 13.74 28.11 25.89
C VAL A 315 14.79 28.88 26.71
N PRO A 316 15.52 28.22 27.64
CA PRO A 316 16.40 28.90 28.60
C PRO A 316 17.49 29.79 27.96
N GLU A 317 17.97 29.45 26.76
CA GLU A 317 18.97 30.27 26.08
C GLU A 317 18.45 31.66 25.68
N PHE A 318 17.14 31.82 25.48
CA PHE A 318 16.53 33.11 25.13
C PHE A 318 16.12 33.93 26.35
N ASP A 319 15.95 33.29 27.51
CA ASP A 319 15.59 33.97 28.75
C ASP A 319 16.65 35.00 29.17
N GLY A 320 17.94 34.62 29.07
CA GLY A 320 19.07 35.53 29.36
C GLY A 320 19.16 36.73 28.41
N LEU A 321 18.74 36.57 27.15
CA LEU A 321 18.73 37.68 26.17
C LEU A 321 17.61 38.68 26.45
N LEU A 322 16.51 38.24 27.05
CA LEU A 322 15.31 39.05 27.33
C LEU A 322 15.38 39.78 28.68
N GLN A 323 16.46 39.63 29.43
CA GLN A 323 16.64 40.36 30.68
C GLN A 323 16.74 41.87 30.42
N LEU A 324 16.28 42.66 31.40
CA LEU A 324 16.42 44.13 31.41
C LEU A 324 17.64 44.58 32.20
N ASN A 325 18.22 43.70 33.02
CA ASN A 325 19.42 43.98 33.80
C ASN A 325 20.56 43.11 33.26
N CYS A 326 21.42 43.69 32.43
CA CYS A 326 22.46 42.94 31.74
C CYS A 326 23.65 42.68 32.68
N SER A 327 24.08 41.42 32.74
CA SER A 327 25.33 41.07 33.42
C SER A 327 26.54 41.50 32.58
N GLU A 328 27.67 41.85 33.21
CA GLU A 328 28.87 42.39 32.52
C GLU A 328 29.43 41.53 31.37
N ASN A 329 29.03 40.26 31.26
CA ASN A 329 29.57 39.30 30.28
C ASN A 329 28.59 38.93 29.16
N LEU A 330 27.34 39.40 29.17
CA LEU A 330 26.29 39.05 28.21
C LEU A 330 25.48 40.29 27.81
N GLU A 331 25.50 40.62 26.52
CA GLU A 331 24.61 41.63 25.96
C GLU A 331 23.16 41.16 26.09
N CYS A 332 22.30 41.98 26.70
CA CYS A 332 20.89 41.68 26.92
C CYS A 332 20.01 42.85 26.48
N MET A 333 18.70 42.63 26.39
CA MET A 333 17.77 43.63 25.84
C MET A 333 17.79 44.97 26.60
N GLY A 334 18.07 44.95 27.90
CA GLY A 334 18.24 46.14 28.73
C GLY A 334 19.27 47.15 28.20
N ASP A 335 20.35 46.69 27.57
CA ASP A 335 21.39 47.56 26.98
C ASP A 335 20.93 48.23 25.68
N PHE A 336 19.93 47.65 24.99
CA PHE A 336 19.44 48.14 23.70
C PHE A 336 18.20 49.02 23.81
N LEU A 337 17.49 48.98 24.95
CA LEU A 337 16.31 49.80 25.19
C LEU A 337 16.71 51.18 25.69
N GLN A 338 16.16 52.24 25.06
CA GLN A 338 16.47 53.62 25.42
C GLN A 338 16.00 53.99 26.83
N ASP A 339 14.87 53.41 27.29
CA ASP A 339 14.32 53.56 28.65
C ASP A 339 13.73 52.22 29.11
N ALA A 340 14.43 51.51 30.01
CA ALA A 340 14.00 50.21 30.54
C ALA A 340 13.16 50.29 31.84
N GLU A 341 13.18 51.45 32.53
CA GLU A 341 12.48 51.69 33.80
C GLU A 341 10.95 51.45 33.79
N PRO A 342 10.18 51.72 32.71
CA PRO A 342 8.74 51.53 32.75
C PRO A 342 8.31 50.06 32.61
N TYR A 343 9.23 49.14 32.30
CA TYR A 343 8.93 47.74 32.07
C TYR A 343 9.15 46.89 33.32
N GLN A 344 8.28 45.90 33.54
CA GLN A 344 8.42 44.96 34.65
C GLN A 344 9.62 44.03 34.43
N PHE A 345 10.46 43.87 35.45
CA PHE A 345 11.56 42.89 35.45
C PHE A 345 11.06 41.46 35.20
N ASP A 346 11.84 40.68 34.45
CA ASP A 346 11.58 39.28 34.09
C ASP A 346 10.25 39.02 33.35
N SER A 347 9.66 40.07 32.74
CA SER A 347 8.44 39.97 31.95
C SER A 347 8.67 39.79 30.44
N GLY A 348 9.93 39.67 30.03
CA GLY A 348 10.33 39.59 28.63
C GLY A 348 9.78 38.35 27.95
N THR A 349 9.06 38.56 26.86
CA THR A 349 8.51 37.47 26.03
C THR A 349 8.99 37.63 24.60
N MET A 350 9.39 36.51 24.00
CA MET A 350 9.78 36.47 22.58
C MET A 350 8.89 35.47 21.87
N LEU A 351 8.11 35.97 20.93
CA LEU A 351 7.19 35.18 20.14
C LEU A 351 7.66 35.14 18.70
N LEU A 352 7.93 33.93 18.20
CA LEU A 352 8.21 33.67 16.80
C LEU A 352 6.94 33.17 16.13
N LYS A 353 6.45 33.85 15.11
CA LYS A 353 5.24 33.48 14.37
C LYS A 353 5.50 33.39 12.88
N MET A 354 4.96 32.39 12.19
CA MET A 354 4.97 32.40 10.73
C MET A 354 4.00 33.47 10.18
N ARG A 355 4.47 34.30 9.25
CA ARG A 355 3.64 35.30 8.55
C ARG A 355 2.90 34.74 7.35
N SER A 356 3.48 33.72 6.72
CA SER A 356 2.90 33.04 5.57
C SER A 356 3.30 31.57 5.61
N PRO A 357 2.56 30.68 4.90
CA PRO A 357 2.95 29.30 4.75
C PRO A 357 4.40 29.16 4.31
N ALA A 358 5.10 28.20 4.89
CA ALA A 358 6.41 27.80 4.41
C ALA A 358 6.31 27.30 2.96
N VAL A 359 7.35 27.57 2.16
CA VAL A 359 7.44 27.13 0.77
C VAL A 359 8.62 26.18 0.63
N ALA A 360 8.36 24.96 0.18
CA ALA A 360 9.35 23.97 -0.15
C ALA A 360 9.67 23.99 -1.64
N THR A 361 10.96 23.92 -1.98
CA THR A 361 11.44 23.71 -3.34
C THR A 361 12.32 22.47 -3.40
N LEU A 362 12.02 21.58 -4.34
CA LEU A 362 12.76 20.35 -4.53
C LEU A 362 13.93 20.55 -5.51
N ARG A 363 15.08 19.99 -5.16
CA ARG A 363 16.31 19.96 -5.96
C ARG A 363 16.91 18.55 -5.90
N ASP A 364 17.86 18.28 -6.79
CA ASP A 364 18.55 16.99 -6.80
C ASP A 364 19.34 16.78 -5.50
N GLY A 365 18.84 15.88 -4.65
CA GLY A 365 19.49 15.46 -3.40
C GLY A 365 19.22 16.31 -2.16
N PHE A 366 18.44 17.40 -2.27
CA PHE A 366 18.08 18.24 -1.13
C PHE A 366 16.77 19.02 -1.37
N MET A 367 16.17 19.48 -0.29
CA MET A 367 15.02 20.38 -0.28
C MET A 367 15.43 21.72 0.32
N LEU A 368 14.92 22.81 -0.24
CA LEU A 368 14.97 24.13 0.38
C LEU A 368 13.61 24.42 0.99
N LEU A 369 13.59 24.95 2.20
CA LEU A 369 12.39 25.37 2.89
C LEU A 369 12.52 26.85 3.23
N ASP A 370 11.74 27.68 2.55
CA ASP A 370 11.67 29.12 2.77
C ASP A 370 10.61 29.42 3.83
N LEU A 371 11.05 30.13 4.87
CA LEU A 371 10.25 30.51 6.03
C LEU A 371 10.17 32.02 6.11
N ASN A 372 8.94 32.52 6.26
CA ASN A 372 8.66 33.93 6.49
C ASN A 372 8.16 34.10 7.92
N LEU A 373 9.04 34.65 8.77
CA LEU A 373 8.87 34.66 10.20
C LEU A 373 8.76 36.11 10.69
N LYS A 374 7.90 36.32 11.68
CA LYS A 374 7.80 37.55 12.47
C LYS A 374 8.23 37.22 13.87
N VAL A 375 9.19 37.98 14.39
CA VAL A 375 9.55 37.94 15.80
C VAL A 375 8.99 39.18 16.45
N THR A 376 8.30 38.98 17.57
CA THR A 376 7.84 40.04 18.45
C THR A 376 8.48 39.83 19.81
N VAL A 377 9.12 40.87 20.32
CA VAL A 377 9.60 40.95 21.69
C VAL A 377 8.70 41.92 22.45
N SER A 378 8.14 41.46 23.55
CA SER A 378 7.19 42.21 24.38
C SER A 378 7.58 42.18 25.85
N TYR A 379 7.25 43.25 26.56
CA TYR A 379 7.41 43.39 28.00
C TYR A 379 6.12 43.92 28.63
N VAL A 380 5.90 43.64 29.90
CA VAL A 380 4.73 44.15 30.62
C VAL A 380 5.01 45.58 31.11
N GLN A 381 4.14 46.51 30.74
CA GLN A 381 4.11 47.89 31.22
C GLN A 381 2.71 48.19 31.76
N ASP A 382 2.61 48.66 33.00
CA ASP A 382 1.34 48.97 33.68
C ASP A 382 0.29 47.85 33.61
N GLY A 383 0.74 46.59 33.62
CA GLY A 383 -0.11 45.40 33.54
C GLY A 383 -0.57 45.01 32.13
N VAL A 384 0.00 45.62 31.08
CA VAL A 384 -0.31 45.33 29.67
C VAL A 384 0.97 44.93 28.93
N ASP A 385 0.88 43.91 28.06
CA ASP A 385 1.98 43.54 27.17
C ASP A 385 2.18 44.60 26.07
N VAL A 386 3.37 45.20 26.05
CA VAL A 386 3.79 46.20 25.06
C VAL A 386 4.87 45.59 24.18
N ASN A 387 4.65 45.65 22.86
CA ASN A 387 5.66 45.24 21.88
C ASN A 387 6.76 46.29 21.80
N VAL A 388 7.99 45.89 22.08
CA VAL A 388 9.14 46.80 22.17
C VAL A 388 10.07 46.62 20.97
N LEU A 389 10.11 45.42 20.39
CA LEU A 389 10.81 45.16 19.14
C LEU A 389 9.99 44.22 18.26
N GLU A 390 9.90 44.56 16.99
CA GLU A 390 9.29 43.73 15.96
C GLU A 390 10.19 43.71 14.73
N PHE A 391 10.50 42.51 14.25
CA PHE A 391 11.25 42.36 13.02
C PHE A 391 10.83 41.13 12.23
N ASP A 392 11.07 41.20 10.93
CA ASP A 392 10.70 40.17 9.95
C ASP A 392 11.94 39.45 9.45
N TRP A 393 11.90 38.12 9.48
CA TRP A 393 13.00 37.25 9.06
C TRP A 393 12.56 36.39 7.88
N LEU A 394 13.35 36.45 6.81
CA LEU A 394 13.28 35.51 5.71
C LEU A 394 14.42 34.51 5.88
N LEU A 395 14.06 33.27 6.21
CA LEU A 395 15.02 32.19 6.47
C LEU A 395 14.84 31.09 5.44
N THR A 396 15.91 30.74 4.72
CA THR A 396 15.96 29.56 3.84
C THR A 396 16.72 28.45 4.54
N VAL A 397 16.04 27.35 4.84
CA VAL A 397 16.63 26.16 5.45
C VAL A 397 16.90 25.11 4.37
N ARG A 398 18.14 24.61 4.31
CA ARG A 398 18.50 23.50 3.43
C ARG A 398 18.41 22.18 4.18
N ILE A 399 17.56 21.28 3.69
CA ILE A 399 17.35 19.95 4.24
C ILE A 399 17.95 18.93 3.28
N ASN A 400 19.03 18.28 3.70
CA ASN A 400 19.70 17.25 2.90
C ASN A 400 19.11 15.85 3.20
N ASN A 401 19.17 14.96 2.21
CA ASN A 401 18.71 13.57 2.36
C ASN A 401 19.40 12.80 3.50
N ALA A 402 20.67 13.10 3.79
CA ALA A 402 21.41 12.46 4.88
C ALA A 402 20.78 12.75 6.26
N PHE A 403 20.39 14.01 6.49
CA PHE A 403 19.74 14.45 7.72
C PHE A 403 18.37 13.78 7.91
N LEU A 404 17.58 13.66 6.83
CA LEU A 404 16.30 12.96 6.86
C LEU A 404 16.47 11.47 7.18
N ASN A 405 17.45 10.81 6.57
CA ASN A 405 17.70 9.39 6.79
C ASN A 405 18.12 9.10 8.25
N GLU A 406 18.96 9.93 8.84
CA GLU A 406 19.40 9.79 10.24
C GLU A 406 18.23 9.88 11.23
N HIS A 407 17.37 10.89 11.05
CA HIS A 407 16.20 11.09 11.93
C HIS A 407 15.04 10.13 11.68
N LEU A 408 14.92 9.56 10.48
CA LEU A 408 13.96 8.49 10.22
C LEU A 408 14.41 7.17 10.86
N VAL A 409 15.70 6.85 10.81
CA VAL A 409 16.26 5.65 11.46
C VAL A 409 16.14 5.74 12.99
N SER A 410 16.33 6.92 13.58
CA SER A 410 16.20 7.09 15.04
C SER A 410 14.76 6.91 15.57
N LYS A 411 13.73 7.11 14.75
CA LYS A 411 12.32 6.93 15.13
C LYS A 411 11.79 5.50 14.91
N VAL A 412 12.46 4.68 14.09
CA VAL A 412 12.07 3.28 13.87
C VAL A 412 12.49 2.37 15.04
N LEU A 413 13.39 2.82 15.92
CA LEU A 413 13.84 2.07 17.10
C LEU A 413 12.85 2.06 18.28
N PHE A 414 11.65 2.64 18.13
CA PHE A 414 10.62 2.70 19.19
C PHE A 414 9.27 2.05 18.81
N PHE A 415 9.26 1.11 17.87
CA PHE A 415 8.12 0.21 17.65
C PHE A 415 8.46 -1.24 18.00
#